data_AF-A0A1S3VQR8-F1
#
_entry.id   AF-A0A1S3VQR8-F1
#
_cell.length_a   1.000
_cell.length_b   1.000
_cell.length_c   1.000
_cell.angle_alpha   90.00
_cell.angle_beta   90.00
_cell.angle_gamma   90.00
#
_symmetry.space_group_name_H-M   'P 1'
#
loop_
_entity.id
_entity.type
_entity.pdbx_description
1 polymer ?
#
loop_
_entity_poly.entity_id
_entity_poly.type
_entity_poly.pdbx_seq_one_letter_code
_entity_poly.pdbx_strand_id
1 'polypeptide(L)'
;MMEAKEPKLGSSLLTESVKEIALTTVAERYFQPELPVIDLNKLLSEEVKGSELQKLHLACKQWGFFQLVNHGVGMKLVEDVKRGAEELFKLPMEEKKKLWQKPGDMEGFGGTLGSKEASSDWVHVFYILTLPTHLRNQHLFPNIPLPFR
;
A
#
# COMPACT_ATOMS: atom_id res chain seq x y z
N MET A 1 34.96 53.57 49.11
CA MET A 1 35.09 52.85 47.83
C MET A 1 34.77 51.39 48.11
N MET A 2 33.59 50.93 47.71
CA MET A 2 33.09 49.56 47.91
C MET A 2 32.78 49.00 46.54
N GLU A 3 33.38 47.87 46.19
CA GLU A 3 33.33 47.27 44.86
C GLU A 3 32.07 46.39 44.73
N ALA A 4 31.31 46.58 43.64
CA ALA A 4 30.11 45.81 43.33
C ALA A 4 30.51 44.45 42.74
N LYS A 5 29.91 43.37 43.26
CA LYS A 5 30.20 41.99 42.84
C LYS A 5 29.24 41.60 41.71
N GLU A 6 29.77 41.39 40.50
CA GLU A 6 28.99 40.94 39.35
C GLU A 6 28.40 39.53 39.53
N PRO A 7 27.20 39.24 38.98
CA PRO A 7 26.60 37.93 39.05
C PRO A 7 27.35 36.94 38.15
N LYS A 8 27.77 35.81 38.72
CA LYS A 8 28.44 34.74 37.98
C LYS A 8 27.47 34.12 36.96
N LEU A 9 27.85 34.22 35.69
CA LEU A 9 27.25 33.48 34.59
C LEU A 9 27.40 31.97 34.86
N GLY A 10 26.29 31.26 35.10
CA GLY A 10 26.29 29.80 35.26
C GLY A 10 25.39 29.19 36.33
N SER A 11 24.46 29.93 36.95
CA SER A 11 23.41 29.27 37.75
C SER A 11 22.38 28.65 36.81
N SER A 12 22.47 27.34 36.60
CA SER A 12 21.43 26.57 35.90
C SER A 12 20.10 26.81 36.62
N LEU A 13 19.12 27.34 35.89
CA LEU A 13 17.73 27.26 36.30
C LEU A 13 17.37 25.77 36.40
N LEU A 14 16.55 25.41 37.39
CA LEU A 14 15.93 24.09 37.47
C LEU A 14 14.95 24.00 36.30
N THR A 15 15.43 23.61 35.13
CA THR A 15 14.56 23.20 34.03
C THR A 15 14.06 21.80 34.33
N GLU A 16 12.77 21.58 34.11
CA GLU A 16 12.23 20.22 33.97
C GLU A 16 13.19 19.43 33.06
N SER A 17 13.58 18.25 33.54
CA SER A 17 14.69 17.48 32.99
C SER A 17 14.61 17.47 31.48
N VAL A 18 15.68 17.90 30.81
CA VAL A 18 15.81 17.89 29.34
C VAL A 18 15.46 16.51 28.76
N LYS A 19 15.59 15.43 29.56
CA LYS A 19 15.15 14.08 29.21
C LYS A 19 13.65 13.95 29.05
N GLU A 20 12.86 14.60 29.89
CA GLU A 20 11.39 14.54 29.90
C GLU A 20 10.82 15.32 28.71
N ILE A 21 11.34 16.53 28.44
CA ILE A 21 11.03 17.29 27.23
C ILE A 21 11.44 16.51 25.98
N ALA A 22 12.62 15.89 25.98
CA ALA A 22 13.06 15.06 24.86
C ALA A 22 12.18 13.82 24.68
N LEU A 23 11.78 13.12 25.74
CA LEU A 23 10.90 11.94 25.65
C LEU A 23 9.53 12.29 25.07
N THR A 24 8.91 13.37 25.52
CA THR A 24 7.60 13.81 25.00
C THR A 24 7.72 14.30 23.55
N THR A 25 8.72 15.12 23.24
CA THR A 25 8.97 15.66 21.89
C THR A 25 9.40 14.57 20.90
N VAL A 26 10.12 13.55 21.36
CA VAL A 26 10.61 12.43 20.54
C VAL A 26 9.51 11.40 20.34
N ALA A 27 8.66 11.14 21.34
CA ALA A 27 7.48 10.28 21.19
C ALA A 27 6.50 10.82 20.13
N GLU A 28 6.27 12.14 20.11
CA GLU A 28 5.48 12.80 19.05
C GLU A 28 6.15 12.70 17.66
N ARG A 29 7.49 12.69 17.60
CA ARG A 29 8.25 12.54 16.33
C ARG A 29 8.32 11.11 15.79
N TYR A 30 7.90 10.11 16.58
CA TYR A 30 7.80 8.70 16.15
C TYR A 30 6.37 8.18 16.14
N PHE A 31 5.35 9.04 16.25
CA PHE A 31 3.99 8.64 15.95
C PHE A 31 3.91 8.37 14.45
N GLN A 32 4.15 7.13 14.05
CA GLN A 32 3.84 6.66 12.72
C GLN A 32 2.32 6.62 12.65
N PRO A 33 1.68 7.53 11.88
CA PRO A 33 0.25 7.50 11.80
C PRO A 33 -0.15 6.14 11.19
N GLU A 34 -1.05 5.43 11.87
CA GLU A 34 -1.51 4.12 11.40
C GLU A 34 -2.42 4.31 10.17
N LEU A 35 -2.21 3.48 9.15
CA LEU A 35 -3.04 3.50 7.95
C LEU A 35 -4.50 3.22 8.33
N PRO A 36 -5.48 4.04 7.92
CA PRO A 36 -6.88 3.85 8.29
C PRO A 36 -7.39 2.46 7.91
N VAL A 37 -8.08 1.79 8.84
CA VAL A 37 -8.74 0.51 8.61
C VAL A 37 -10.25 0.73 8.54
N ILE A 38 -10.89 0.37 7.44
CA ILE A 38 -12.32 0.50 7.20
C ILE A 38 -12.98 -0.87 7.28
N ASP A 39 -14.06 -0.99 8.04
CA ASP A 39 -14.83 -2.23 8.19
C ASP A 39 -16.06 -2.21 7.27
N LEU A 40 -16.08 -3.08 6.25
CA LEU A 40 -17.17 -3.11 5.29
C LEU A 40 -18.50 -3.52 5.93
N ASN A 41 -18.49 -4.41 6.94
CA ASN A 41 -19.73 -4.82 7.61
C ASN A 41 -20.37 -3.65 8.35
N LYS A 42 -19.56 -2.77 8.94
CA LYS A 42 -20.06 -1.55 9.60
C LYS A 42 -20.59 -0.53 8.61
N LEU A 43 -19.98 -0.40 7.44
CA LEU A 43 -20.49 0.45 6.35
C LEU A 43 -21.86 -0.03 5.83
N LEU A 44 -22.12 -1.33 5.89
CA LEU A 44 -23.37 -1.94 5.46
C LEU A 44 -24.42 -2.06 6.59
N SER A 45 -24.05 -1.77 7.83
CA SER A 45 -24.94 -1.83 8.99
C SER A 45 -25.68 -0.51 9.20
N GLU A 46 -27.01 -0.54 9.26
CA GLU A 46 -27.83 0.66 9.47
C GLU A 46 -27.54 1.40 10.80
N GLU A 47 -27.10 0.68 11.84
CA GLU A 47 -26.88 1.27 13.17
C GLU A 47 -25.57 2.08 13.26
N VAL A 48 -24.50 1.61 12.59
CA VAL A 48 -23.14 2.16 12.76
C VAL A 48 -22.51 2.70 11.48
N LYS A 49 -23.26 2.68 10.37
CA LYS A 49 -22.81 3.20 9.07
C LYS A 49 -22.36 4.64 9.12
N GLY A 50 -23.01 5.49 9.91
CA GLY A 50 -22.67 6.92 10.00
C GLY A 50 -21.22 7.16 10.42
N SER A 51 -20.76 6.51 11.49
CA SER A 51 -19.38 6.65 11.98
C SER A 51 -18.36 6.06 11.02
N GLU A 52 -18.64 4.89 10.44
CA GLU A 52 -17.70 4.22 9.54
C GLU A 52 -17.60 4.96 8.19
N LEU A 53 -18.71 5.53 7.70
CA LEU A 53 -18.73 6.36 6.50
C LEU A 53 -17.93 7.66 6.69
N GLN A 54 -18.02 8.29 7.87
CA GLN A 54 -17.19 9.44 8.19
C GLN A 54 -15.71 9.07 8.22
N LYS A 55 -15.37 7.91 8.80
CA LYS A 55 -14.00 7.38 8.80
C LYS A 55 -13.48 7.15 7.38
N LEU A 56 -14.29 6.54 6.51
CA LEU A 56 -13.96 6.34 5.09
C LEU A 56 -13.75 7.69 4.37
N HIS A 57 -14.62 8.66 4.59
CA HIS A 57 -14.49 10.00 4.02
C HIS A 57 -13.15 10.66 4.42
N LEU A 58 -12.80 10.60 5.70
CA LEU A 58 -11.54 11.15 6.20
C LEU A 58 -10.33 10.40 5.64
N ALA A 59 -10.39 9.07 5.55
CA ALA A 59 -9.33 8.27 4.93
C ALA A 59 -9.10 8.67 3.46
N CYS A 60 -10.16 8.78 2.66
CA CYS A 60 -10.05 9.25 1.28
C CYS A 60 -9.46 10.67 1.17
N LYS A 61 -9.88 11.59 2.06
CA LYS A 61 -9.49 13.00 2.00
C LYS A 61 -8.07 13.26 2.50
N GLN A 62 -7.64 12.57 3.56
CA GLN A 62 -6.37 12.83 4.24
C GLN A 62 -5.25 11.88 3.79
N TRP A 63 -5.60 10.63 3.44
CA TRP A 63 -4.63 9.60 3.10
C TRP A 63 -4.64 9.19 1.62
N GLY A 64 -5.82 9.15 1.00
CA GLY A 64 -6.00 8.58 -0.35
C GLY A 64 -5.89 7.05 -0.40
N PHE A 65 -5.54 6.40 0.71
CA PHE A 65 -5.43 4.94 0.86
C PHE A 65 -5.94 4.50 2.24
N PHE A 66 -6.41 3.25 2.32
CA PHE A 66 -6.88 2.61 3.55
C PHE A 66 -6.88 1.09 3.38
N GLN A 67 -6.91 0.35 4.49
CA GLN A 67 -7.15 -1.09 4.48
C GLN A 67 -8.66 -1.33 4.60
N LEU A 68 -9.21 -2.25 3.82
CA LEU A 68 -10.59 -2.70 3.97
C LEU A 68 -10.59 -4.08 4.64
N VAL A 69 -11.29 -4.23 5.75
CA VAL A 69 -11.48 -5.50 6.46
C VAL A 69 -12.94 -5.92 6.40
N ASN A 70 -13.20 -7.20 6.73
CA ASN A 70 -14.54 -7.79 6.64
C ASN A 70 -15.18 -7.59 5.25
N HIS A 71 -14.36 -7.60 4.20
CA HIS A 71 -14.75 -7.26 2.83
C HIS A 71 -15.60 -8.33 2.11
N GLY A 72 -15.96 -9.42 2.80
CA GLY A 72 -16.82 -10.49 2.26
C GLY A 72 -16.17 -11.44 1.24
N VAL A 73 -14.91 -11.22 0.86
CA VAL A 73 -14.17 -12.14 -0.02
C VAL A 73 -13.62 -13.29 0.81
N GLY A 74 -13.97 -14.53 0.44
CA GLY A 74 -13.57 -15.73 1.19
C GLY A 74 -12.05 -15.91 1.24
N MET A 75 -11.51 -16.22 2.43
CA MET A 75 -10.07 -16.35 2.64
C MET A 75 -9.42 -17.42 1.76
N LYS A 76 -10.10 -18.56 1.55
CA LYS A 76 -9.64 -19.60 0.63
C LYS A 76 -9.42 -19.07 -0.79
N LEU A 77 -10.31 -18.21 -1.28
CA LEU A 77 -10.15 -17.61 -2.62
C LEU A 77 -8.93 -16.69 -2.68
N VAL A 78 -8.70 -15.89 -1.64
CA VAL A 78 -7.51 -15.02 -1.54
C VAL A 78 -6.23 -15.85 -1.54
N GLU A 79 -6.20 -16.95 -0.81
CA GLU A 79 -5.07 -17.88 -0.78
C GLU A 79 -4.86 -18.59 -2.12
N ASP A 80 -5.94 -19.02 -2.78
CA ASP A 80 -5.90 -19.65 -4.10
C ASP A 80 -5.36 -18.67 -5.16
N VAL A 81 -5.74 -17.39 -5.11
CA VAL A 81 -5.22 -16.34 -6.00
C VAL A 81 -3.74 -16.07 -5.74
N LYS A 82 -3.30 -15.97 -4.47
CA LYS A 82 -1.89 -15.80 -4.12
C LYS A 82 -1.03 -16.94 -4.65
N ARG A 83 -1.48 -18.18 -4.43
CA ARG A 83 -0.78 -19.38 -4.90
C ARG A 83 -0.73 -19.45 -6.42
N GLY A 84 -1.85 -19.22 -7.10
CA GLY A 84 -1.89 -19.25 -8.57
C GLY A 84 -1.04 -18.16 -9.21
N ALA A 85 -0.98 -16.97 -8.61
CA ALA A 85 -0.05 -15.92 -9.04
C ALA A 85 1.41 -16.37 -8.86
N GLU A 86 1.77 -16.90 -7.69
CA GLU A 86 3.13 -17.42 -7.45
C GLU A 86 3.52 -18.52 -8.45
N GLU A 87 2.63 -19.47 -8.71
CA GLU A 87 2.81 -20.54 -9.70
C GLU A 87 2.98 -19.98 -11.12
N LEU A 88 2.19 -18.99 -11.51
CA LEU A 88 2.31 -18.30 -12.79
C LEU A 88 3.70 -17.66 -12.96
N PHE A 89 4.19 -16.95 -11.93
CA PHE A 89 5.52 -16.34 -11.94
C PHE A 89 6.66 -17.37 -11.81
N LYS A 90 6.40 -18.61 -11.43
CA LYS A 90 7.37 -19.72 -11.43
C LYS A 90 7.40 -20.52 -12.73
N LEU A 91 6.48 -20.29 -13.66
CA LEU A 91 6.45 -21.00 -14.94
C LEU A 91 7.81 -20.93 -15.69
N PRO A 92 8.18 -21.99 -16.43
CA PRO A 92 9.31 -21.96 -17.34
C PRO A 92 9.18 -20.83 -18.36
N MET A 93 10.30 -20.31 -18.85
CA MET A 93 10.30 -19.17 -19.77
C MET A 93 9.50 -19.43 -21.04
N GLU A 94 9.53 -20.64 -21.59
CA GLU A 94 8.76 -21.02 -22.79
C GLU A 94 7.24 -20.94 -22.58
N GLU A 95 6.75 -21.28 -21.39
CA GLU A 95 5.34 -21.14 -21.05
C GLU A 95 4.98 -19.67 -20.81
N LYS A 96 5.85 -18.91 -20.12
CA LYS A 96 5.65 -17.47 -19.92
C LYS A 96 5.60 -16.69 -21.22
N LYS A 97 6.38 -17.06 -22.24
CA LYS A 97 6.36 -16.40 -23.56
C LYS A 97 4.99 -16.44 -24.25
N LYS A 98 4.17 -17.47 -24.00
CA LYS A 98 2.79 -17.54 -24.50
C LYS A 98 1.90 -16.44 -23.90
N LEU A 99 2.32 -15.89 -22.77
CA LEU A 99 1.63 -14.86 -22.00
C LEU A 99 2.32 -13.49 -22.12
N TRP A 100 3.30 -13.31 -23.02
CA TRP A 100 3.98 -12.02 -23.21
C TRP A 100 3.12 -10.99 -23.92
N GLN A 101 3.39 -9.72 -23.61
CA GLN A 101 2.88 -8.59 -24.37
C GLN A 101 3.25 -8.72 -25.86
N LYS A 102 2.30 -8.38 -26.73
CA LYS A 102 2.51 -8.25 -28.17
C LYS A 102 2.81 -6.80 -28.53
N PRO A 103 3.48 -6.52 -29.66
CA PRO A 103 3.68 -5.15 -30.11
C PRO A 103 2.35 -4.39 -30.23
N GLY A 104 2.23 -3.26 -29.51
CA GLY A 104 1.01 -2.45 -29.47
C GLY A 104 -0.03 -2.89 -28.42
N ASP A 105 0.22 -3.98 -27.70
CA ASP A 105 -0.61 -4.47 -26.59
C ASP A 105 0.09 -4.18 -25.25
N MET A 106 -0.68 -3.83 -24.22
CA MET A 106 -0.18 -3.60 -22.86
C MET A 106 -0.46 -4.78 -21.92
N GLU A 107 -1.28 -5.76 -22.35
CA GLU A 107 -1.60 -6.94 -21.56
C GLU A 107 -0.57 -8.07 -21.75
N GLY A 108 -0.30 -8.81 -20.67
CA GLY A 108 0.64 -9.91 -20.60
C GLY A 108 1.82 -9.63 -19.67
N PHE A 109 2.82 -10.50 -19.75
CA PHE A 109 4.13 -10.29 -19.13
C PHE A 109 4.92 -9.28 -19.94
N GLY A 110 5.42 -8.24 -19.27
CA GLY A 110 6.27 -7.24 -19.87
C GLY A 110 6.54 -6.09 -18.90
N GLY A 111 7.61 -5.35 -19.16
CA GLY A 111 7.88 -4.09 -18.47
C GLY A 111 7.05 -2.99 -19.11
N THR A 112 6.67 -1.99 -18.32
CA THR A 112 6.14 -0.73 -18.82
C THR A 112 7.02 -0.28 -20.00
N LEU A 113 6.41 0.08 -21.13
CA LEU A 113 7.08 0.72 -22.26
C LEU A 113 7.65 2.07 -21.80
N GLY A 114 8.72 2.01 -20.99
CA GLY A 114 9.49 3.16 -20.59
C GLY A 114 10.26 3.64 -21.82
N SER A 115 10.29 4.95 -22.00
CA SER A 115 11.28 5.58 -22.87
C SER A 115 12.66 5.00 -22.56
N LYS A 116 13.56 4.98 -23.54
CA LYS A 116 14.94 4.47 -23.40
C LYS A 116 15.77 5.15 -22.28
N GLU A 117 15.20 6.14 -21.59
CA GLU A 117 15.82 6.99 -20.58
C GLU A 117 15.21 6.83 -19.17
N ALA A 118 14.17 6.02 -18.99
CA ALA A 118 13.61 5.75 -17.66
C ALA A 118 14.41 4.64 -16.94
N SER A 119 14.74 4.85 -15.67
CA SER A 119 15.23 3.78 -14.80
C SER A 119 14.16 2.69 -14.72
N SER A 120 14.47 1.50 -15.22
CA SER A 120 13.56 0.35 -15.11
C SER A 120 13.40 -0.02 -13.65
N ASP A 121 12.17 -0.10 -13.17
CA ASP A 121 11.87 -0.66 -11.86
C ASP A 121 12.34 -2.12 -11.80
N TRP A 122 12.81 -2.56 -10.63
CA TRP A 122 13.14 -3.97 -10.38
C TRP A 122 11.86 -4.76 -10.12
N VAL A 123 11.05 -4.92 -11.16
CA VAL A 123 9.76 -5.62 -11.08
C VAL A 123 9.46 -6.32 -12.40
N HIS A 124 8.85 -7.50 -12.31
CA HIS A 124 8.20 -8.13 -13.45
C HIS A 124 6.69 -8.03 -13.26
N VAL A 125 6.01 -7.50 -14.26
CA VAL A 125 4.56 -7.27 -14.22
C VAL A 125 3.86 -8.25 -15.15
N PHE A 126 2.72 -8.76 -14.69
CA PHE A 126 1.72 -9.43 -15.52
C PHE A 126 0.43 -8.64 -15.40
N TYR A 127 -0.02 -8.02 -16.49
CA TYR A 127 -1.21 -7.17 -16.51
C TYR A 127 -2.26 -7.76 -17.45
N ILE A 128 -3.52 -7.85 -17.03
CA ILE A 128 -4.64 -8.29 -17.88
C ILE A 128 -5.89 -7.50 -17.55
N LEU A 129 -6.73 -7.29 -18.55
CA LEU A 129 -8.08 -6.76 -18.39
C LEU A 129 -9.05 -7.91 -18.10
N THR A 130 -9.69 -7.87 -16.93
CA THR A 130 -10.60 -8.94 -16.48
C THR A 130 -12.08 -8.66 -16.79
N LEU A 131 -12.45 -7.38 -16.91
CA LEU A 131 -13.81 -6.93 -17.18
C LEU A 131 -13.83 -5.71 -18.14
N PRO A 132 -14.90 -5.56 -18.94
CA PRO A 132 -15.96 -6.53 -19.19
C PRO A 132 -15.45 -7.77 -19.96
N THR A 133 -16.18 -8.88 -19.90
CA THR A 133 -15.71 -10.19 -20.40
C THR A 133 -15.40 -10.21 -21.89
N HIS A 134 -16.07 -9.41 -22.71
CA HIS A 134 -15.85 -9.33 -24.16
C HIS A 134 -14.56 -8.58 -24.54
N LEU A 135 -13.94 -7.84 -23.61
CA LEU A 135 -12.65 -7.20 -23.82
C LEU A 135 -11.47 -8.07 -23.33
N ARG A 136 -11.74 -9.24 -22.76
CA ARG A 136 -10.68 -10.16 -22.33
C ARG A 136 -9.84 -10.58 -23.52
N ASN A 137 -8.53 -10.43 -23.38
CA ASN A 137 -7.58 -10.78 -24.42
C ASN A 137 -7.68 -12.26 -24.80
N GLN A 138 -8.17 -12.54 -26.00
CA GLN A 138 -8.44 -13.89 -26.50
C GLN A 138 -7.17 -14.73 -26.66
N HIS A 139 -6.01 -14.09 -26.76
CA HIS A 139 -4.73 -14.78 -26.82
C HIS A 139 -4.20 -15.13 -25.43
N LEU A 140 -4.36 -14.26 -24.43
CA LEU A 140 -3.80 -14.48 -23.10
C LEU A 140 -4.66 -15.43 -22.28
N PHE A 141 -5.98 -15.19 -22.21
CA PHE A 141 -6.86 -15.93 -21.31
C PHE A 141 -6.75 -17.46 -21.49
N PRO A 142 -6.82 -18.04 -22.69
CA PRO A 142 -6.70 -19.49 -22.86
C PRO A 142 -5.37 -20.09 -22.39
N ASN A 143 -4.30 -19.28 -22.32
CA ASN A 143 -2.95 -19.71 -21.92
C ASN A 143 -2.69 -19.55 -20.41
N ILE A 144 -3.60 -18.93 -19.65
CA ILE A 144 -3.48 -18.85 -18.19
C ILE A 144 -3.73 -20.28 -17.62
N PRO A 145 -2.80 -20.84 -16.83
CA PRO A 145 -2.94 -22.18 -16.29
C PRO A 145 -4.21 -22.36 -15.46
N LEU A 146 -4.83 -23.54 -15.57
CA LEU A 146 -5.83 -23.98 -14.62
C LEU A 146 -5.13 -24.52 -13.36
N PRO A 147 -5.69 -24.31 -12.16
CA PRO A 147 -7.00 -23.72 -11.88
C PRO A 147 -6.98 -22.19 -11.68
N PHE A 148 -5.88 -21.50 -12.00
CA PHE A 148 -5.72 -20.07 -11.70
C PHE A 148 -6.59 -19.15 -12.57
N ARG A 149 -6.80 -19.52 -13.84
CA ARG A 149 -7.67 -18.80 -14.79
C ARG A 149 -9.15 -18.79 -14.37
#